data_AF-A0A519PEB1-F1
#
_entry.id   AF-A0A519PEB1-F1
#
_cell.length_a   1.000
_cell.length_b   1.000
_cell.length_c   1.000
_cell.angle_alpha   90.00
_cell.angle_beta   90.00
_cell.angle_gamma   90.00
#
_symmetry.space_group_name_H-M   'P 1'
#
loop_
_entity.id
_entity.type
_entity.pdbx_description
1 polymer ?
#
loop_
_entity_poly.entity_id
_entity_poly.type
_entity_poly.pdbx_seq_one_letter_code
_entity_poly.pdbx_strand_id
1 'polypeptide(L)'
;MIDRRRLMFTAAAGAALAASGQAIAQTPDNAASQQLHALLQTVVEEMVLKSPETLTGLGLDKGPNAPMKRLLEDRSQAKIDGDKAEFRAAIASMDGIDRDALGAQDAVYFDTLKFFGDTVIQGYQFPYGGGFFPSPYTVSQLSGSYQGIPDFLDSQHTIETTEDAEAYLSRLSAFGTALDQETARMEAEFAAVGELIALDHRVAEELQRVEIDRVLGAQSIAVDAVH
;
A
#
# COMPACT_ATOMS: atom_id res chain seq x y z
N MET A 1 -39.84 -32.77 -5.24
CA MET A 1 -38.74 -33.67 -5.67
C MET A 1 -38.26 -33.19 -7.04
N ILE A 2 -37.00 -32.77 -7.15
CA ILE A 2 -36.42 -32.32 -8.42
C ILE A 2 -36.13 -33.55 -9.28
N ASP A 3 -36.66 -33.57 -10.50
CA ASP A 3 -36.56 -34.68 -11.44
C ASP A 3 -35.20 -34.67 -12.16
N ARG A 4 -34.39 -35.71 -11.94
CA ARG A 4 -33.03 -35.85 -12.49
C ARG A 4 -33.00 -35.78 -14.02
N ARG A 5 -34.08 -36.16 -14.70
CA ARG A 5 -34.19 -36.05 -16.17
C ARG A 5 -34.32 -34.61 -16.62
N ARG A 6 -35.09 -33.79 -15.91
CA ARG A 6 -35.22 -32.36 -16.23
C ARG A 6 -33.92 -31.60 -15.99
N LEU A 7 -33.18 -31.95 -14.93
CA LEU A 7 -31.87 -31.36 -14.65
C LEU A 7 -30.85 -31.64 -15.77
N MET A 8 -30.82 -32.88 -16.29
CA MET A 8 -29.94 -33.28 -17.40
C MET A 8 -30.29 -32.56 -18.73
N PHE A 9 -31.59 -32.35 -19.01
CA PHE A 9 -32.01 -31.61 -20.21
C PHE A 9 -31.71 -30.10 -20.13
N THR A 10 -31.80 -29.48 -18.94
CA THR A 10 -31.38 -28.08 -18.76
C THR A 10 -29.86 -27.89 -18.82
N ALA A 11 -29.08 -28.89 -18.38
CA ALA A 11 -27.61 -28.85 -18.48
C ALA A 11 -27.14 -28.88 -19.95
N ALA A 12 -27.83 -29.62 -20.83
CA ALA A 12 -27.51 -29.67 -22.25
C ALA A 12 -27.82 -28.34 -23.00
N ALA A 13 -28.83 -27.59 -22.56
CA ALA A 13 -29.14 -26.27 -23.13
C ALA A 13 -28.12 -25.20 -22.70
N GLY A 14 -27.58 -25.27 -21.48
CA GLY A 14 -26.51 -24.39 -21.02
C GLY A 14 -25.17 -24.61 -21.75
N ALA A 15 -24.87 -25.85 -22.16
CA ALA A 15 -23.66 -26.17 -22.90
C ALA A 15 -23.64 -25.58 -24.33
N ALA A 16 -24.80 -25.41 -24.97
CA ALA A 16 -24.89 -24.82 -26.31
C ALA A 16 -24.64 -23.29 -26.30
N LEU A 17 -24.98 -22.61 -25.20
CA LEU A 17 -24.64 -21.19 -24.97
C LEU A 17 -23.16 -21.00 -24.58
N ALA A 18 -22.51 -22.01 -24.00
CA ALA A 18 -21.07 -21.99 -23.75
C ALA A 18 -20.23 -22.32 -25.01
N ALA A 19 -20.83 -23.00 -26.00
CA ALA A 19 -20.19 -23.31 -27.29
C ALA A 19 -20.21 -22.14 -28.29
N SER A 20 -21.04 -21.13 -28.06
CA SER A 20 -20.86 -19.79 -28.64
C SER A 20 -19.89 -19.01 -27.76
N GLY A 21 -18.70 -19.59 -27.60
CA GLY A 21 -17.60 -18.91 -26.95
C GLY A 21 -17.42 -17.57 -27.64
N GLN A 22 -17.60 -16.48 -26.90
CA GLN A 22 -16.88 -15.28 -27.24
C GLN A 22 -15.42 -15.69 -27.20
N ALA A 23 -14.85 -15.94 -28.39
CA ALA A 23 -13.42 -15.97 -28.53
C ALA A 23 -12.95 -14.62 -28.00
N ILE A 24 -12.39 -14.62 -26.79
CA ILE A 24 -11.57 -13.50 -26.36
C ILE A 24 -10.46 -13.49 -27.39
N ALA A 25 -10.57 -12.60 -28.37
CA ALA A 25 -9.59 -12.46 -29.42
C ALA A 25 -8.29 -12.07 -28.71
N GLN A 26 -7.40 -13.04 -28.53
CA GLN A 26 -6.03 -12.74 -28.12
C GLN A 26 -5.44 -11.96 -29.28
N THR A 27 -5.38 -10.65 -29.10
CA THR A 27 -4.76 -9.76 -30.07
C THR A 27 -3.28 -10.14 -30.08
N PRO A 28 -2.68 -10.44 -31.25
CA PRO A 28 -1.27 -10.80 -31.29
C PRO A 28 -0.44 -9.71 -30.62
N ASP A 29 0.47 -10.16 -29.74
CA ASP A 29 1.35 -9.32 -28.92
C ASP A 29 2.29 -8.52 -29.84
N ASN A 30 1.87 -7.30 -30.16
CA ASN A 30 2.58 -6.42 -31.07
C ASN A 30 3.68 -5.66 -30.33
N ALA A 31 4.52 -4.92 -31.07
CA ALA A 31 5.66 -4.22 -30.47
C ALA A 31 5.26 -3.23 -29.36
N ALA A 32 4.09 -2.58 -29.47
CA ALA A 32 3.59 -1.66 -28.45
C ALA A 32 3.13 -2.40 -27.19
N SER A 33 2.44 -3.54 -27.34
CA SER A 33 2.08 -4.41 -26.21
C SER A 33 3.32 -4.95 -25.48
N GLN A 34 4.33 -5.42 -26.21
CA GLN A 34 5.60 -5.87 -25.63
C GLN A 34 6.32 -4.74 -24.89
N GLN A 35 6.31 -3.53 -25.43
CA GLN A 35 6.90 -2.35 -24.78
C GLN A 35 6.14 -2.00 -23.49
N LEU A 36 4.81 -2.05 -23.50
CA LEU A 36 4.00 -1.86 -22.30
C LEU A 36 4.33 -2.92 -21.24
N HIS A 37 4.32 -4.20 -21.60
CA HIS A 37 4.60 -5.27 -20.64
C HIS A 37 6.02 -5.19 -20.07
N ALA A 38 7.01 -4.84 -20.88
CA ALA A 38 8.38 -4.62 -20.41
C ALA A 38 8.46 -3.44 -19.43
N LEU A 39 7.73 -2.36 -19.68
CA LEU A 39 7.62 -1.25 -18.74
C LEU A 39 6.96 -1.69 -17.43
N LEU A 40 5.82 -2.39 -17.49
CA LEU A 40 5.13 -2.89 -16.29
C LEU A 40 6.00 -3.84 -15.49
N GLN A 41 6.76 -4.71 -16.16
CA GLN A 41 7.71 -5.60 -15.51
C GLN A 41 8.81 -4.80 -14.77
N THR A 42 9.36 -3.77 -15.42
CA THR A 42 10.35 -2.89 -14.80
C THR A 42 9.77 -2.20 -13.57
N VAL A 43 8.53 -1.70 -13.64
CA VAL A 43 7.85 -1.08 -12.49
C VAL A 43 7.67 -2.07 -11.34
N VAL A 44 7.27 -3.31 -11.64
CA VAL A 44 7.15 -4.35 -10.61
C VAL A 44 8.51 -4.63 -9.95
N GLU A 45 9.56 -4.80 -10.75
CA GLU A 45 10.91 -5.09 -10.25
C GLU A 45 11.49 -3.95 -9.42
N GLU A 46 11.34 -2.72 -9.91
CA GLU A 46 11.99 -1.56 -9.32
C GLU A 46 11.20 -0.97 -8.15
N MET A 47 9.87 -1.10 -8.14
CA MET A 47 9.02 -0.45 -7.12
C MET A 47 8.35 -1.46 -6.18
N VAL A 48 7.82 -2.57 -6.70
CA VAL A 48 7.06 -3.55 -5.88
C VAL A 48 8.02 -4.50 -5.16
N LEU A 49 8.97 -5.09 -5.88
CA LEU A 49 9.90 -6.07 -5.33
C LEU A 49 10.98 -5.45 -4.43
N LYS A 50 11.03 -4.12 -4.32
CA LYS A 50 11.89 -3.41 -3.36
C LYS A 50 11.19 -3.01 -2.06
N SER A 51 9.88 -3.19 -1.95
CA SER A 51 9.13 -2.91 -0.72
C SER A 51 9.15 -4.13 0.22
N PRO A 52 9.82 -4.05 1.39
CA PRO A 52 9.89 -5.19 2.31
C PRO A 52 8.53 -5.59 2.87
N GLU A 53 7.67 -4.61 3.17
CA GLU A 53 6.34 -4.84 3.74
C GLU A 53 5.38 -5.39 2.68
N THR A 54 5.44 -4.90 1.44
CA THR A 54 4.68 -5.48 0.31
C THR A 54 5.09 -6.91 0.04
N LEU A 55 6.40 -7.21 0.04
CA LEU A 55 6.87 -8.59 -0.14
C LEU A 55 6.35 -9.52 0.95
N THR A 56 6.33 -9.10 2.22
CA THR A 56 5.71 -9.90 3.29
C THR A 56 4.22 -10.09 3.05
N GLY A 57 3.47 -9.03 2.71
CA GLY A 57 2.03 -9.12 2.48
C GLY A 57 1.65 -10.03 1.30
N LEU A 58 2.52 -10.13 0.29
CA LEU A 58 2.37 -11.05 -0.84
C LEU A 58 2.94 -12.46 -0.57
N GLY A 59 3.55 -12.70 0.60
CA GLY A 59 4.23 -13.96 0.92
C GLY A 59 5.49 -14.23 0.07
N LEU A 60 6.06 -13.16 -0.51
CA LEU A 60 7.24 -13.17 -1.38
C LEU A 60 8.54 -12.86 -0.64
N ASP A 61 8.51 -12.73 0.68
CA ASP A 61 9.67 -12.50 1.57
C ASP A 61 10.45 -13.80 1.89
N LYS A 62 10.61 -14.68 0.89
CA LYS A 62 11.25 -16.00 0.99
C LYS A 62 12.37 -16.16 -0.05
N GLY A 63 13.20 -17.19 0.12
CA GLY A 63 14.27 -17.51 -0.84
C GLY A 63 15.22 -16.32 -1.02
N PRO A 64 15.46 -15.83 -2.26
CA PRO A 64 16.29 -14.65 -2.51
C PRO A 64 15.85 -13.38 -1.74
N ASN A 65 14.55 -13.27 -1.46
CA ASN A 65 13.96 -12.10 -0.78
C ASN A 65 13.84 -12.29 0.74
N ALA A 66 14.31 -13.41 1.31
CA ALA A 66 14.27 -13.68 2.75
C ALA A 66 14.86 -12.53 3.62
N PRO A 67 15.93 -11.83 3.21
CA PRO A 67 16.43 -10.68 3.96
C PRO A 67 15.43 -9.53 4.13
N MET A 68 14.37 -9.45 3.32
CA MET A 68 13.36 -8.39 3.43
C MET A 68 12.42 -8.58 4.63
N LYS A 69 12.26 -9.81 5.12
CA LYS A 69 11.34 -10.14 6.22
C LYS A 69 11.65 -9.42 7.54
N ARG A 70 12.89 -8.95 7.72
CA ARG A 70 13.35 -8.23 8.93
C ARG A 70 13.29 -6.72 8.81
N LEU A 71 12.93 -6.19 7.64
CA LEU A 71 12.95 -4.77 7.36
C LEU A 71 11.54 -4.19 7.42
N LEU A 72 11.45 -2.96 7.92
CA LEU A 72 10.31 -2.07 7.71
C LEU A 72 10.64 -1.12 6.56
N GLU A 73 9.61 -0.54 5.94
CA GLU A 73 9.80 0.54 4.97
C GLU A 73 10.42 1.78 5.61
N ASP A 74 11.30 2.45 4.86
CA ASP A 74 11.79 3.77 5.22
C ASP A 74 10.68 4.80 4.97
N ARG A 75 10.29 5.50 6.02
CA ARG A 75 9.19 6.48 6.03
C ARG A 75 9.71 7.91 6.05
N SER A 76 11.02 8.11 5.91
CA SER A 76 11.64 9.43 5.89
C SER A 76 11.19 10.26 4.69
N GLN A 77 11.27 11.59 4.83
CA GLN A 77 10.97 12.51 3.73
C GLN A 77 11.84 12.22 2.49
N ALA A 78 13.11 11.87 2.70
CA ALA A 78 14.04 11.56 1.61
C ALA A 78 13.57 10.34 0.79
N LYS A 79 13.08 9.29 1.46
CA LYS A 79 12.51 8.12 0.77
C LYS A 79 11.26 8.50 -0.01
N ILE A 80 10.34 9.24 0.61
CA ILE A 80 9.11 9.71 -0.06
C ILE A 80 9.44 10.55 -1.30
N ASP A 81 10.42 11.44 -1.23
CA ASP A 81 10.82 12.26 -2.38
C ASP A 81 11.48 11.42 -3.48
N GLY A 82 12.28 10.41 -3.10
CA GLY A 82 12.83 9.42 -4.01
C GLY A 82 11.74 8.64 -4.75
N ASP A 83 10.76 8.11 -4.00
CA ASP A 83 9.64 7.34 -4.56
C ASP A 83 8.79 8.18 -5.51
N LYS A 84 8.54 9.45 -5.17
CA LYS A 84 7.85 10.40 -6.06
C LYS A 84 8.61 10.62 -7.36
N ALA A 85 9.94 10.69 -7.32
CA ALA A 85 10.77 10.86 -8.50
C ALA A 85 10.77 9.61 -9.38
N GLU A 86 10.91 8.42 -8.78
CA GLU A 86 10.83 7.13 -9.47
C GLU A 86 9.46 6.94 -10.13
N PHE A 87 8.37 7.21 -9.39
CA PHE A 87 7.02 7.09 -9.91
C PHE A 87 6.76 8.07 -11.08
N ARG A 88 7.21 9.34 -10.97
CA ARG A 88 7.13 10.29 -12.08
C ARG A 88 7.86 9.81 -13.32
N ALA A 89 9.04 9.22 -13.16
CA ALA A 89 9.81 8.67 -14.28
C ALA A 89 9.09 7.49 -14.93
N ALA A 90 8.52 6.58 -14.11
CA ALA A 90 7.73 5.46 -14.59
C ALA A 90 6.51 5.91 -15.40
N ILE A 91 5.71 6.85 -14.89
CA ILE A 91 4.54 7.38 -15.61
C ILE A 91 4.94 8.13 -16.89
N ALA A 92 6.02 8.92 -16.85
CA ALA A 92 6.51 9.62 -18.05
C ALA A 92 6.98 8.65 -19.15
N SER A 93 7.52 7.48 -18.80
CA SER A 93 7.94 6.48 -19.79
C SER A 93 6.77 5.87 -20.57
N MET A 94 5.54 5.95 -20.04
CA MET A 94 4.33 5.54 -20.76
C MET A 94 4.06 6.42 -21.99
N ASP A 95 4.49 7.68 -22.00
CA ASP A 95 4.29 8.59 -23.15
C ASP A 95 5.04 8.12 -24.42
N GLY A 96 5.98 7.19 -24.28
CA GLY A 96 6.69 6.57 -25.39
C GLY A 96 5.99 5.38 -26.03
N ILE A 97 4.81 4.98 -25.55
CA ILE A 97 4.04 3.84 -26.06
C ILE A 97 2.94 4.35 -27.00
N ASP A 98 2.89 3.80 -28.21
CA ASP A 98 1.81 4.08 -29.15
C ASP A 98 0.51 3.43 -28.70
N ARG A 99 -0.36 4.21 -28.05
CA ARG A 99 -1.65 3.77 -27.53
C ARG A 99 -2.58 3.23 -28.61
N ASP A 100 -2.53 3.76 -29.84
CA ASP A 100 -3.42 3.35 -30.93
C ASP A 100 -2.98 2.01 -31.54
N ALA A 101 -1.72 1.63 -31.35
CA ALA A 101 -1.20 0.32 -31.71
C ALA A 101 -1.55 -0.77 -30.67
N LEU A 102 -1.99 -0.44 -29.46
CA LEU A 102 -2.29 -1.42 -28.42
C LEU A 102 -3.54 -2.27 -28.72
N GLY A 103 -3.48 -3.55 -28.38
CA GLY A 103 -4.66 -4.41 -28.35
C GLY A 103 -5.68 -3.94 -27.30
N ALA A 104 -6.95 -4.36 -27.44
CA ALA A 104 -8.05 -3.82 -26.63
C ALA A 104 -7.84 -3.93 -25.10
N GLN A 105 -7.19 -5.00 -24.63
CA GLN A 105 -6.91 -5.18 -23.20
C GLN A 105 -5.78 -4.27 -22.71
N ASP A 106 -4.66 -4.23 -23.44
CA ASP A 106 -3.49 -3.42 -23.08
C ASP A 106 -3.79 -1.93 -23.15
N ALA A 107 -4.62 -1.55 -24.12
CA ALA A 107 -5.24 -0.23 -24.22
C ALA A 107 -5.95 0.19 -22.92
N VAL A 108 -6.76 -0.69 -22.33
CA VAL A 108 -7.44 -0.40 -21.05
C VAL A 108 -6.44 -0.28 -19.90
N TYR A 109 -5.44 -1.16 -19.85
CA TYR A 109 -4.39 -1.07 -18.83
C TYR A 109 -3.59 0.22 -18.94
N PHE A 110 -3.19 0.60 -20.15
CA PHE A 110 -2.51 1.84 -20.43
C PHE A 110 -3.32 3.05 -19.97
N ASP A 111 -4.57 3.17 -20.44
CA ASP A 111 -5.44 4.31 -20.11
C ASP A 111 -5.68 4.41 -18.59
N THR A 112 -5.89 3.27 -17.92
CA THR A 112 -6.11 3.21 -16.46
C THR A 112 -4.88 3.63 -15.68
N LEU A 113 -3.71 3.09 -16.02
CA LEU A 113 -2.46 3.40 -15.34
C LEU A 113 -2.03 4.85 -15.56
N LYS A 114 -2.21 5.37 -16.79
CA LYS A 114 -1.90 6.76 -17.11
C LYS A 114 -2.80 7.71 -16.31
N PHE A 115 -4.10 7.44 -16.27
CA PHE A 115 -5.04 8.23 -15.48
C PHE A 115 -4.70 8.20 -13.98
N PHE A 116 -4.44 7.02 -13.42
CA PHE A 116 -4.06 6.87 -12.02
C PHE A 116 -2.76 7.61 -11.72
N GLY A 117 -1.73 7.41 -12.55
CA GLY A 117 -0.42 8.03 -12.38
C GLY A 117 -0.47 9.55 -12.45
N ASP A 118 -1.15 10.10 -13.45
CA ASP A 118 -1.31 11.55 -13.59
C ASP A 118 -2.08 12.15 -12.39
N THR A 119 -3.07 11.43 -11.87
CA THR A 119 -3.84 11.84 -10.69
C THR A 119 -2.96 11.85 -9.43
N VAL A 120 -2.16 10.82 -9.22
CA VAL A 120 -1.20 10.76 -8.10
C VAL A 120 -0.16 11.88 -8.20
N ILE A 121 0.39 12.12 -9.38
CA ILE A 121 1.40 13.17 -9.62
C ILE A 121 0.84 14.57 -9.36
N GLN A 122 -0.42 14.84 -9.71
CA GLN A 122 -1.09 16.09 -9.34
C GLN A 122 -1.13 16.27 -7.82
N GLY A 123 -1.32 15.19 -7.06
CA GLY A 123 -1.27 15.22 -5.59
C GLY A 123 0.09 15.63 -5.02
N TYR A 124 1.19 15.41 -5.74
CA TYR A 124 2.53 15.73 -5.24
C TYR A 124 2.83 17.24 -5.13
N GLN A 125 1.93 18.10 -5.63
CA GLN A 125 2.04 19.55 -5.44
C GLN A 125 1.66 19.98 -4.02
N PHE A 126 0.93 19.14 -3.28
CA PHE A 126 0.54 19.43 -1.90
C PHE A 126 1.72 19.13 -0.96
N PRO A 127 2.10 20.06 -0.07
CA PRO A 127 3.23 19.90 0.83
C PRO A 127 2.87 19.09 2.10
N TYR A 128 1.71 18.44 2.11
CA TYR A 128 1.15 17.72 3.25
C TYR A 128 0.51 16.42 2.81
N GLY A 129 0.33 15.51 3.76
CA GLY A 129 -0.26 14.21 3.51
C GLY A 129 0.73 13.22 2.89
N GLY A 130 0.24 12.01 2.63
CA GLY A 130 1.06 10.95 2.07
C GLY A 130 0.39 9.58 2.11
N GLY A 131 1.07 8.60 1.50
CA GLY A 131 0.58 7.23 1.34
C GLY A 131 0.09 6.91 -0.07
N PHE A 132 -0.32 5.66 -0.29
CA PHE A 132 -0.81 5.16 -1.59
C PHE A 132 -2.17 5.76 -2.01
N PHE A 133 -2.89 6.35 -1.06
CA PHE A 133 -4.17 7.03 -1.29
C PHE A 133 -4.04 8.51 -0.91
N PRO A 134 -4.78 9.41 -1.58
CA PRO A 134 -4.78 10.83 -1.24
C PRO A 134 -5.34 11.02 0.19
N SER A 135 -4.43 11.16 1.14
CA SER A 135 -4.71 11.52 2.53
C SER A 135 -4.20 12.94 2.77
N PRO A 136 -4.99 13.83 3.40
CA PRO A 136 -4.51 15.17 3.77
C PRO A 136 -3.49 15.15 4.92
N TYR A 137 -3.34 14.03 5.64
CA TYR A 137 -2.47 13.93 6.80
C TYR A 137 -1.60 12.68 6.73
N THR A 138 -0.31 12.84 7.07
CA THR A 138 0.63 11.72 7.21
C THR A 138 0.25 10.79 8.36
N VAL A 139 -0.26 11.35 9.45
CA VAL A 139 -0.83 10.61 10.58
C VAL A 139 -2.27 11.08 10.80
N SER A 140 -3.20 10.14 10.96
CA SER A 140 -4.60 10.43 11.27
C SER A 140 -5.17 9.37 12.20
N GLN A 141 -6.38 9.57 12.71
CA GLN A 141 -7.12 8.54 13.45
C GLN A 141 -7.30 7.21 12.68
N LEU A 142 -7.23 7.23 11.34
CA LEU A 142 -7.41 6.05 10.47
C LEU A 142 -6.11 5.55 9.83
N SER A 143 -4.99 6.28 9.97
CA SER A 143 -3.75 5.96 9.27
C SER A 143 -2.51 6.39 10.04
N GLY A 144 -1.39 5.75 9.74
CA GLY A 144 -0.09 6.09 10.30
C GLY A 144 0.58 4.87 10.91
N SER A 145 1.89 4.94 11.10
CA SER A 145 2.70 3.81 11.53
C SER A 145 2.36 3.36 12.94
N TYR A 146 1.88 4.27 13.79
CA TYR A 146 1.46 3.95 15.16
C TYR A 146 0.40 2.85 15.23
N GLN A 147 -0.49 2.74 14.24
CA GLN A 147 -1.48 1.66 14.13
C GLN A 147 -1.11 0.64 13.05
N GLY A 148 -0.54 1.08 11.93
CA GLY A 148 -0.31 0.24 10.76
C GLY A 148 0.79 -0.80 10.98
N ILE A 149 1.88 -0.44 11.68
CA ILE A 149 2.96 -1.41 11.94
C ILE A 149 2.50 -2.49 12.92
N PRO A 150 1.85 -2.19 14.06
CA PRO A 150 1.29 -3.23 14.92
C PRO A 150 0.32 -4.16 14.20
N ASP A 151 -0.61 -3.62 13.39
CA ASP A 151 -1.57 -4.41 12.62
C ASP A 151 -0.86 -5.31 11.58
N PHE A 152 0.13 -4.77 10.87
CA PHE A 152 0.96 -5.53 9.93
C PHE A 152 1.74 -6.67 10.60
N LEU A 153 2.34 -6.39 11.76
CA LEU A 153 3.10 -7.39 12.51
C LEU A 153 2.20 -8.52 13.02
N ASP A 154 0.98 -8.20 13.47
CA ASP A 154 0.02 -9.19 13.94
C ASP A 154 -0.59 -10.02 12.81
N SER A 155 -1.00 -9.37 11.73
CA SER A 155 -1.80 -10.00 10.66
C SER A 155 -0.99 -10.63 9.53
N GLN A 156 0.21 -10.11 9.24
CA GLN A 156 0.97 -10.48 8.03
C GLN A 156 2.36 -11.08 8.32
N HIS A 157 3.02 -10.74 9.43
CA HIS A 157 4.33 -11.32 9.73
C HIS A 157 4.19 -12.77 10.24
N THR A 158 4.54 -13.73 9.38
CA THR A 158 4.55 -15.15 9.75
C THR A 158 5.76 -15.51 10.60
N ILE A 159 5.57 -16.33 11.64
CA ILE A 159 6.63 -16.90 12.47
C ILE A 159 6.56 -18.43 12.39
N GLU A 160 7.37 -19.03 11.51
CA GLU A 160 7.48 -20.48 11.34
C GLU A 160 8.83 -21.01 11.85
N THR A 161 9.87 -20.18 11.85
CA THR A 161 11.22 -20.53 12.31
C THR A 161 11.78 -19.55 13.34
N THR A 162 12.94 -19.89 13.92
CA THR A 162 13.67 -18.99 14.82
C THR A 162 14.10 -17.71 14.10
N GLU A 163 14.52 -17.81 12.84
CA GLU A 163 14.93 -16.67 12.02
C GLU A 163 13.76 -15.71 11.76
N ASP A 164 12.53 -16.23 11.63
CA ASP A 164 11.35 -15.39 11.53
C ASP A 164 11.10 -14.63 12.84
N ALA A 165 11.26 -15.28 14.00
CA ALA A 165 11.12 -14.61 15.29
C ALA A 165 12.17 -13.48 15.46
N GLU A 166 13.41 -13.70 15.01
CA GLU A 166 14.44 -12.65 14.97
C GLU A 166 14.08 -11.51 14.00
N ALA A 167 13.47 -11.83 12.86
CA ALA A 167 12.98 -10.85 11.90
C ALA A 167 11.85 -10.00 12.49
N TYR A 168 10.93 -10.62 13.23
CA TYR A 168 9.88 -9.93 13.98
C TYR A 168 10.46 -8.94 14.99
N LEU A 169 11.43 -9.38 15.80
CA LEU A 169 12.12 -8.52 16.77
C LEU A 169 12.89 -7.37 16.10
N SER A 170 13.46 -7.62 14.91
CA SER A 170 14.13 -6.60 14.12
C SER A 170 13.16 -5.50 13.69
N ARG A 171 11.96 -5.87 13.20
CA ARG A 171 10.90 -4.91 12.86
C ARG A 171 10.39 -4.15 14.08
N LEU A 172 10.18 -4.84 15.20
CA LEU A 172 9.81 -4.18 16.46
C LEU A 172 10.86 -3.15 16.90
N SER A 173 12.14 -3.48 16.76
CA SER A 173 13.24 -2.56 17.10
C SER A 173 13.29 -1.35 16.16
N ALA A 174 12.94 -1.54 14.88
CA ALA A 174 12.88 -0.49 13.88
C ALA A 174 11.62 0.39 13.99
N PHE A 175 10.62 -0.01 14.77
CA PHE A 175 9.36 0.71 14.89
C PHE A 175 9.54 2.13 15.45
N GLY A 176 10.43 2.31 16.44
CA GLY A 176 10.73 3.65 16.98
C GLY A 176 11.23 4.60 15.90
N THR A 177 12.16 4.15 15.06
CA THR A 177 12.66 4.94 13.92
C THR A 177 11.55 5.29 12.93
N ALA A 178 10.62 4.39 12.65
CA ALA A 178 9.48 4.67 11.76
C ALA A 178 8.59 5.78 12.32
N LEU A 179 8.35 5.79 13.64
CA LEU A 179 7.60 6.85 14.31
C LEU A 179 8.35 8.19 14.29
N ASP A 180 9.67 8.17 14.50
CA ASP A 180 10.50 9.39 14.43
C ASP A 180 10.47 10.01 13.02
N GLN A 181 10.53 9.16 11.98
CA GLN A 181 10.47 9.59 10.58
C GLN A 181 9.10 10.21 10.22
N GLU A 182 7.99 9.59 10.65
CA GLU A 182 6.65 10.16 10.46
C GLU A 182 6.45 11.45 11.25
N THR A 183 6.97 11.52 12.48
CA THR A 183 6.90 12.73 13.32
C THR A 183 7.63 13.88 12.65
N ALA A 184 8.86 13.66 12.16
CA ALA A 184 9.63 14.68 11.45
C ALA A 184 8.91 15.18 10.18
N ARG A 185 8.24 14.27 9.45
CA ARG A 185 7.41 14.66 8.30
C ARG A 185 6.21 15.48 8.74
N MET A 186 5.47 15.04 9.75
CA MET A 186 4.32 15.78 10.29
C MET A 186 4.69 17.20 10.73
N GLU A 187 5.82 17.36 11.42
CA GLU A 187 6.33 18.68 11.83
C GLU A 187 6.67 19.57 10.62
N ALA A 188 7.31 19.00 9.58
CA ALA A 188 7.62 19.71 8.35
C ALA A 188 6.36 20.14 7.58
N GLU A 189 5.35 19.25 7.51
CA GLU A 189 4.05 19.53 6.92
C GLU A 189 3.37 20.68 7.67
N PHE A 190 3.28 20.61 9.00
CA PHE A 190 2.70 21.66 9.83
C PHE A 190 3.38 23.03 9.60
N ALA A 191 4.71 23.04 9.52
CA ALA A 191 5.47 24.26 9.22
C ALA A 191 5.17 24.82 7.81
N ALA A 192 4.90 23.95 6.82
CA ALA A 192 4.66 24.35 5.44
C ALA A 192 3.25 24.91 5.19
N VAL A 193 2.22 24.42 5.89
CA VAL A 193 0.82 24.83 5.67
C VAL A 193 0.28 25.83 6.70
N GLY A 194 0.97 26.02 7.83
CA GLY A 194 0.49 26.88 8.92
C GLY A 194 -0.85 26.41 9.52
N GLU A 195 -1.55 27.29 10.24
CA GLU A 195 -2.80 27.07 11.01
C GLU A 195 -3.97 26.37 10.26
N LEU A 196 -3.85 26.09 8.96
CA LEU A 196 -4.88 25.46 8.13
C LEU A 196 -5.07 23.95 8.42
N ILE A 197 -4.07 23.25 8.97
CA ILE A 197 -4.14 21.85 9.45
C ILE A 197 -4.43 21.77 10.97
N ALA A 198 -4.35 22.89 11.69
CA ALA A 198 -4.42 22.93 13.15
C ALA A 198 -5.79 22.51 13.73
N LEU A 199 -6.84 22.34 12.91
CA LEU A 199 -8.15 21.92 13.40
C LEU A 199 -8.17 20.47 13.91
N ASP A 200 -7.31 19.58 13.39
CA ASP A 200 -7.29 18.16 13.80
C ASP A 200 -6.18 17.84 14.83
N HIS A 201 -5.10 18.61 14.85
CA HIS A 201 -4.01 18.46 15.84
C HIS A 201 -4.51 18.66 17.28
N ARG A 202 -5.51 19.53 17.45
CA ARG A 202 -6.15 19.79 18.75
C ARG A 202 -6.94 18.58 19.27
N VAL A 203 -7.44 17.72 18.38
CA VAL A 203 -8.12 16.46 18.75
C VAL A 203 -7.09 15.41 19.15
N ALA A 204 -5.95 15.33 18.44
CA ALA A 204 -4.86 14.42 18.80
C ALA A 204 -4.21 14.76 20.15
N GLU A 205 -3.99 16.05 20.44
CA GLU A 205 -3.50 16.52 21.74
C GLU A 205 -4.50 16.26 22.88
N GLU A 206 -5.79 16.44 22.64
CA GLU A 206 -6.85 16.13 23.62
C GLU A 206 -6.91 14.62 23.90
N LEU A 207 -6.80 13.76 22.88
CA LEU A 207 -6.78 12.30 23.05
C LEU A 207 -5.54 11.83 23.82
N GLN A 208 -4.37 12.39 23.51
CA GLN A 208 -3.13 12.05 24.22
C GLN A 208 -3.16 12.52 25.68
N ARG A 209 -3.78 13.68 25.96
CA ARG A 209 -4.02 14.16 27.33
C ARG A 209 -5.00 13.27 28.10
N VAL A 210 -6.09 12.82 27.47
CA VAL A 210 -7.07 11.91 28.09
C VAL A 210 -6.44 10.55 28.40
N GLU A 211 -5.57 10.02 27.54
CA GLU A 211 -4.84 8.77 27.77
C GLU A 211 -3.88 8.90 28.97
N ILE A 212 -3.12 10.01 29.04
CA ILE A 212 -2.17 10.29 30.14
C ILE A 212 -2.90 10.50 31.47
N ASP A 213 -4.01 11.25 31.50
CA ASP A 213 -4.81 11.45 32.72
C ASP A 213 -5.45 10.15 33.21
N ARG A 214 -5.80 9.22 32.30
CA ARG A 214 -6.34 7.90 32.65
C ARG A 214 -5.27 7.00 33.25
N VAL A 215 -4.03 7.06 32.76
CA VAL A 215 -2.87 6.33 33.31
C VAL A 215 -2.44 6.90 34.66
N LEU A 216 -2.40 8.23 34.81
CA LEU A 216 -2.06 8.90 36.08
C LEU A 216 -3.15 8.72 37.14
N GLY A 217 -4.43 8.76 36.74
CA GLY A 217 -5.57 8.47 37.62
C GLY A 217 -5.58 7.01 38.10
N ALA A 218 -5.21 6.06 37.24
CA ALA A 218 -5.07 4.65 37.62
C ALA A 218 -3.90 4.41 38.58
N GLN A 219 -2.79 5.15 38.43
CA GLN A 219 -1.67 5.09 39.39
C GLN A 219 -2.01 5.73 40.74
N SER A 220 -2.77 6.83 40.77
CA SER A 220 -3.23 7.47 42.02
C SER A 220 -4.15 6.56 42.84
N ILE A 221 -5.06 5.82 42.19
CA ILE A 221 -5.96 4.87 42.86
C ILE A 221 -5.18 3.65 43.41
N ALA A 222 -4.08 3.25 42.76
CA ALA A 222 -3.23 2.16 43.23
C ALA A 222 -2.36 2.53 44.44
N VAL A 223 -1.99 3.81 44.60
CA VAL A 223 -1.22 4.29 45.77
C VAL A 223 -2.09 4.46 47.01
N ASP A 224 -3.35 4.91 46.87
CA ASP A 224 -4.29 5.03 48.00
C ASP A 224 -4.85 3.68 48.49
N ALA A 225 -4.64 2.58 47.76
CA ALA A 225 -5.04 1.23 48.16
C ALA A 225 -3.98 0.48 49.00
N VAL A 226 -2.82 1.09 49.27
CA VAL A 226 -1.68 0.48 50.00
C VAL A 226 -1.36 1.20 51.33
N HIS A 227 -2.26 2.06 51.82
CA HIS A 227 -2.24 2.60 53.18
C HIS A 227 -3.56 2.32 53.91
#